data_AF-A0AA47N552-F1
#
_entry.id   AF-A0AA47N552-F1
#
_cell.length_a   1.000
_cell.length_b   1.000
_cell.length_c   1.000
_cell.angle_alpha   90.00
_cell.angle_beta   90.00
_cell.angle_gamma   90.00
#
_symmetry.space_group_name_H-M   'P 1'
#
loop_
_entity.id
_entity.type
_entity.pdbx_description
1 polymer ?
#
loop_
_entity_poly.entity_id
_entity_poly.type
_entity_poly.pdbx_seq_one_letter_code
_entity_poly.pdbx_strand_id
1 'polypeptide(L)'
;MDRSPGMIFDVLSLMEEPLHPEPDGALLHWCTCGHCREMDTDIEKACCRQLPENCVSNMAYMAFYVLDEGVLRLARAAWNDVFALEDSQEPGVEQRQFRHAAYRQFVLWQHGRLGVGRRVVIPSCCVWKIRDTFPDPRGHYTGFRVRRMEV
;
A
#
# COMPACT_ATOMS: atom_id res chain seq x y z
N MET A 1 -17.39 -0.01 -31.33
CA MET A 1 -16.48 0.21 -30.19
C MET A 1 -17.11 -0.49 -29.01
N ASP A 2 -16.84 -1.80 -28.93
CA ASP A 2 -17.58 -2.70 -28.06
C ASP A 2 -17.09 -2.60 -26.62
N ARG A 3 -18.06 -2.39 -25.74
CA ARG A 3 -17.94 -2.44 -24.28
C ARG A 3 -17.85 -3.91 -23.87
N SER A 4 -16.81 -4.29 -23.15
CA SER A 4 -16.73 -5.60 -22.50
C SER A 4 -17.70 -5.66 -21.32
N PRO A 5 -18.68 -6.59 -21.31
CA PRO A 5 -19.64 -6.74 -20.22
C PRO A 5 -19.09 -7.69 -19.14
N GLY A 6 -19.09 -7.23 -17.90
CA GLY A 6 -18.69 -8.02 -16.73
C GLY A 6 -18.78 -7.28 -15.40
N MET A 7 -19.56 -6.20 -15.33
CA MET A 7 -19.93 -5.56 -14.06
C MET A 7 -21.32 -6.05 -13.68
N ILE A 8 -21.48 -6.43 -12.41
CA ILE A 8 -22.65 -6.33 -11.51
C ILE A 8 -22.40 -7.40 -10.43
N PHE A 9 -21.84 -6.98 -9.29
CA PHE A 9 -22.57 -6.73 -8.04
C PHE A 9 -23.00 -8.05 -7.38
N ASP A 10 -22.27 -8.48 -6.35
CA ASP A 10 -22.75 -9.23 -5.17
C ASP A 10 -21.58 -9.74 -4.29
N VAL A 11 -20.69 -8.84 -3.88
CA VAL A 11 -19.73 -9.13 -2.78
C VAL A 11 -19.64 -7.90 -1.86
N LEU A 12 -20.80 -7.42 -1.40
CA LEU A 12 -20.90 -6.31 -0.44
C LEU A 12 -21.36 -6.76 0.96
N SER A 13 -21.15 -8.03 1.32
CA SER A 13 -21.78 -8.57 2.54
C SER A 13 -20.89 -9.35 3.51
N LEU A 14 -19.55 -9.39 3.39
CA LEU A 14 -18.73 -10.21 4.32
C LEU A 14 -17.40 -9.59 4.79
N MET A 15 -17.30 -8.27 4.92
CA MET A 15 -16.15 -7.66 5.60
C MET A 15 -16.62 -7.03 6.91
N GLU A 16 -16.62 -7.82 7.99
CA GLU A 16 -16.51 -7.26 9.35
C GLU A 16 -15.10 -6.71 9.48
N GLU A 17 -14.97 -5.38 9.38
CA GLU A 17 -13.73 -4.66 9.68
C GLU A 17 -13.39 -4.86 11.17
N PRO A 18 -12.16 -5.29 11.52
CA PRO A 18 -11.74 -5.31 12.91
C PRO A 18 -11.68 -3.88 13.45
N LEU A 19 -12.20 -3.68 14.67
CA LEU A 19 -12.09 -2.42 15.42
C LEU A 19 -10.61 -2.07 15.60
N HIS A 20 -10.11 -1.18 14.73
CA HIS A 20 -8.81 -0.54 14.88
C HIS A 20 -8.91 0.60 15.91
N PRO A 21 -7.87 0.81 16.74
CA PRO A 21 -7.85 1.88 17.73
C PRO A 21 -7.99 3.25 17.03
N GLU A 22 -8.86 4.09 17.59
CA GLU A 22 -9.13 5.47 17.17
C GLU A 22 -7.82 6.22 16.84
N PRO A 23 -7.74 6.92 15.69
CA PRO A 23 -6.59 7.74 15.40
C PRO A 23 -6.57 8.92 16.38
N ASP A 24 -5.49 9.05 17.16
CA ASP A 24 -5.22 10.23 17.98
C ASP A 24 -5.48 11.50 17.16
N GLY A 25 -6.58 12.17 17.49
CA GLY A 25 -7.21 13.26 16.75
C GLY A 25 -6.45 14.58 16.80
N ALA A 26 -5.12 14.56 16.63
CA ALA A 26 -4.37 15.75 16.29
C ALA A 26 -4.55 16.01 14.78
N LEU A 27 -5.22 17.12 14.43
CA LEU A 27 -5.29 17.57 13.04
C LEU A 27 -3.87 17.74 12.49
N LEU A 28 -3.44 16.81 11.63
CA LEU A 28 -2.17 16.92 10.93
C LEU A 28 -2.26 18.06 9.94
N HIS A 29 -1.55 19.17 10.18
CA HIS A 29 -1.60 20.39 9.36
C HIS A 29 -1.27 20.17 7.87
N TRP A 30 -0.54 19.09 7.55
CA TRP A 30 -0.16 18.71 6.20
C TRP A 30 -1.14 17.73 5.53
N CYS A 31 -2.17 17.29 6.24
CA CYS A 31 -3.20 16.37 5.76
C CYS A 31 -4.46 17.13 5.33
N THR A 32 -4.98 16.79 4.14
CA THR A 32 -6.28 17.31 3.67
C THR A 32 -7.32 16.21 3.47
N CYS A 33 -6.90 14.94 3.37
CA CYS A 33 -7.82 13.82 3.16
C CYS A 33 -8.42 13.28 4.47
N GLY A 34 -7.97 13.72 5.64
CA GLY A 34 -8.45 13.24 6.95
C GLY A 34 -8.00 11.83 7.35
N HIS A 35 -7.27 11.10 6.52
CA HIS A 35 -6.89 9.70 6.76
C HIS A 35 -5.38 9.47 6.91
N CYS A 36 -4.56 10.52 6.89
CA CYS A 36 -3.12 10.38 7.16
C CYS A 36 -2.88 10.21 8.67
N ARG A 37 -1.79 9.52 9.03
CA ARG A 37 -1.23 9.51 10.39
C ARG A 37 0.21 10.02 10.38
N GLU A 38 0.75 10.31 11.56
CA GLU A 38 2.12 10.82 11.70
C GLU A 38 3.16 9.90 11.05
N MET A 39 4.25 10.49 10.55
CA MET A 39 5.35 9.77 9.88
C MET A 39 6.69 10.23 10.45
N ASP A 40 7.65 9.29 10.53
CA ASP A 40 8.95 9.51 11.17
C ASP A 40 9.79 10.59 10.49
N THR A 41 9.64 10.76 9.18
CA THR A 41 10.44 11.69 8.37
C THR A 41 9.56 12.71 7.65
N ASP A 42 10.08 13.94 7.50
CA ASP A 42 9.34 15.02 6.83
C ASP A 42 9.03 14.70 5.36
N ILE A 43 9.89 13.94 4.67
CA ILE A 43 9.66 13.52 3.30
C ILE A 43 8.47 12.54 3.20
N GLU A 44 8.19 11.79 4.26
CA GLU A 44 7.06 10.85 4.34
C GLU A 44 5.75 11.49 4.80
N LYS A 45 5.78 12.73 5.32
CA LYS A 45 4.61 13.54 5.67
C LYS A 45 3.88 14.06 4.42
N ALA A 46 3.45 13.13 3.58
CA ALA A 46 2.79 13.36 2.30
C ALA A 46 1.32 12.90 2.35
N CYS A 47 0.41 13.76 1.88
CA CYS A 47 -1.02 13.45 1.77
C CYS A 47 -1.39 13.12 0.31
N CYS A 48 -2.43 12.29 0.10
CA CYS A 48 -2.96 12.00 -1.24
C CYS A 48 -3.71 13.19 -1.87
N ARG A 49 -4.00 14.22 -1.05
CA ARG A 49 -4.66 15.49 -1.41
C ARG A 49 -6.06 15.35 -2.02
N GLN A 50 -6.69 14.21 -1.86
CA GLN A 50 -8.10 14.03 -2.22
C GLN A 50 -9.01 14.54 -1.10
N LEU A 51 -10.28 14.75 -1.44
CA LEU A 51 -11.33 14.98 -0.45
C LEU A 51 -11.47 13.76 0.47
N PRO A 52 -11.94 13.94 1.73
CA PRO A 52 -12.05 12.83 2.68
C PRO A 52 -12.82 11.62 2.16
N GLU A 53 -13.94 11.83 1.49
CA GLU A 53 -14.78 10.80 0.87
C GLU A 53 -14.11 10.08 -0.31
N ASN A 54 -13.10 10.70 -0.92
CA ASN A 54 -12.36 10.19 -2.07
C ASN A 54 -10.90 9.89 -1.73
N CYS A 55 -10.59 9.67 -0.45
CA CYS A 55 -9.23 9.34 -0.05
C CYS A 55 -8.76 8.08 -0.80
N VAL A 56 -7.58 8.13 -1.41
CA VAL A 56 -7.01 7.00 -2.18
C VAL A 56 -6.94 5.73 -1.34
N SER A 57 -6.71 5.83 -0.03
CA SER A 57 -6.68 4.69 0.89
C SER A 57 -8.01 3.94 1.02
N ASN A 58 -9.13 4.60 0.71
CA ASN A 58 -10.48 4.06 0.85
C ASN A 58 -11.12 3.69 -0.50
N MET A 59 -10.44 3.98 -1.61
CA MET A 59 -10.93 3.59 -2.94
C MET A 59 -10.95 2.07 -3.08
N ALA A 60 -11.95 1.53 -3.77
CA ALA A 60 -12.06 0.09 -4.04
C ALA A 60 -10.81 -0.48 -4.74
N TYR A 61 -10.19 0.31 -5.63
CA TYR A 61 -8.94 -0.07 -6.29
C TYR A 61 -7.76 -0.26 -5.34
N MET A 62 -7.74 0.43 -4.18
CA MET A 62 -6.74 0.18 -3.14
C MET A 62 -6.88 -1.26 -2.63
N ALA A 63 -8.10 -1.68 -2.32
CA ALA A 63 -8.37 -3.06 -1.90
C ALA A 63 -7.95 -4.06 -2.98
N PHE A 64 -8.46 -3.89 -4.20
CA PHE A 64 -8.25 -4.87 -5.28
C PHE A 64 -6.82 -4.95 -5.79
N TYR A 65 -6.14 -3.81 -5.95
CA TYR A 65 -4.82 -3.81 -6.59
C TYR A 65 -3.68 -3.86 -5.58
N VAL A 66 -3.87 -3.36 -4.36
CA VAL A 66 -2.75 -3.11 -3.43
C VAL A 66 -2.85 -3.96 -2.16
N LEU A 67 -4.05 -4.35 -1.73
CA LEU A 67 -4.26 -5.04 -0.45
C LEU A 67 -4.71 -6.50 -0.60
N ASP A 68 -5.11 -6.94 -1.78
CA ASP A 68 -5.49 -8.32 -2.02
C ASP A 68 -4.26 -9.24 -2.02
N GLU A 69 -4.22 -10.20 -1.10
CA GLU A 69 -3.10 -11.13 -0.96
C GLU A 69 -2.86 -11.97 -2.21
N GLY A 70 -3.92 -12.40 -2.91
CA GLY A 70 -3.80 -13.21 -4.12
C GLY A 70 -3.11 -12.44 -5.25
N VAL A 71 -3.51 -11.19 -5.45
CA VAL A 71 -2.88 -10.25 -6.39
C VAL A 71 -1.41 -10.01 -6.02
N LEU A 72 -1.12 -9.78 -4.73
CA LEU A 72 0.26 -9.56 -4.29
C LEU A 72 1.14 -10.81 -4.40
N ARG A 73 0.62 -12.00 -4.10
CA ARG A 73 1.32 -13.29 -4.30
C ARG A 73 1.67 -13.48 -5.77
N LEU A 74 0.71 -13.27 -6.68
CA LEU A 74 0.94 -13.39 -8.12
C LEU A 74 1.94 -12.35 -8.62
N ALA A 75 1.80 -11.09 -8.23
CA ALA A 75 2.72 -10.02 -8.62
C ALA A 75 4.15 -10.33 -8.13
N ARG A 76 4.29 -10.80 -6.89
CA ARG A 76 5.58 -11.21 -6.33
C ARG A 76 6.18 -12.40 -7.07
N ALA A 77 5.39 -13.45 -7.34
CA ALA A 77 5.85 -14.61 -8.10
C ALA A 77 6.34 -14.22 -9.49
N ALA A 78 5.61 -13.37 -10.22
CA ALA A 78 6.02 -12.85 -11.51
C ALA A 78 7.34 -12.05 -11.43
N TRP A 79 7.51 -11.22 -10.38
CA TRP A 79 8.77 -10.53 -10.14
C TRP A 79 9.92 -11.48 -9.82
N ASN A 80 9.69 -12.50 -9.00
CA ASN A 80 10.73 -13.46 -8.64
C ASN A 80 11.17 -14.30 -9.84
N ASP A 81 10.22 -14.72 -10.70
CA ASP A 81 10.49 -15.46 -11.93
C ASP A 81 11.37 -14.67 -12.91
N VAL A 82 11.00 -13.41 -13.19
CA VAL A 82 11.76 -12.53 -14.09
C VAL A 82 13.19 -12.27 -13.61
N PHE A 83 13.41 -12.23 -12.29
CA PHE A 83 14.70 -11.90 -11.68
C PHE A 83 15.41 -13.11 -11.06
N ALA A 84 14.90 -14.32 -11.25
CA ALA A 84 15.40 -15.57 -10.66
C ALA A 84 15.70 -15.45 -9.14
N LEU A 85 14.77 -14.86 -8.39
CA LEU A 85 14.91 -14.67 -6.94
C LEU A 85 14.30 -15.86 -6.18
N GLU A 86 14.98 -16.32 -5.13
CA GLU A 86 14.44 -17.33 -4.22
C GLU A 86 13.30 -16.76 -3.37
N ASP A 87 12.27 -17.58 -3.17
CA ASP A 87 11.13 -17.24 -2.35
C ASP A 87 11.34 -17.76 -0.91
N SER A 88 11.66 -16.85 0.02
CA SER A 88 11.74 -17.21 1.44
C SER A 88 10.36 -17.44 2.04
N GLN A 89 10.13 -18.64 2.58
CA GLN A 89 8.86 -19.08 3.17
C GLN A 89 8.91 -19.10 4.71
N GLU A 90 9.83 -18.36 5.31
CA GLU A 90 9.96 -18.32 6.77
C GLU A 90 8.72 -17.67 7.42
N PRO A 91 8.21 -18.21 8.54
CA PRO A 91 7.07 -17.64 9.26
C PRO A 91 7.30 -16.18 9.65
N GLY A 92 6.33 -15.31 9.36
CA GLY A 92 6.41 -13.86 9.62
C GLY A 92 7.12 -13.05 8.53
N VAL A 93 7.82 -13.68 7.58
CA VAL A 93 8.39 -12.98 6.42
C VAL A 93 7.32 -12.61 5.39
N GLU A 94 6.22 -13.38 5.33
CA GLU A 94 5.10 -13.17 4.41
C GLU A 94 4.51 -11.75 4.54
N GLN A 95 4.27 -11.26 5.75
CA GLN A 95 3.71 -9.92 5.97
C GLN A 95 4.64 -8.80 5.48
N ARG A 96 5.95 -8.96 5.71
CA ARG A 96 6.95 -8.04 5.19
C ARG A 96 7.00 -8.07 3.66
N GLN A 97 6.90 -9.26 3.06
CA GLN A 97 6.86 -9.42 1.61
C GLN A 97 5.60 -8.78 1.01
N PHE A 98 4.43 -8.96 1.64
CA PHE A 98 3.20 -8.30 1.22
C PHE A 98 3.29 -6.79 1.30
N ARG A 99 3.79 -6.21 2.40
CA ARG A 99 4.03 -4.76 2.48
C ARG A 99 4.91 -4.27 1.32
N HIS A 100 6.02 -4.95 1.08
CA HIS A 100 6.94 -4.57 0.01
C HIS A 100 6.32 -4.70 -1.38
N ALA A 101 5.54 -5.77 -1.63
CA ALA A 101 4.79 -5.95 -2.87
C ALA A 101 3.74 -4.84 -3.03
N ALA A 102 2.95 -4.57 -2.00
CA ALA A 102 1.93 -3.53 -1.96
C ALA A 102 2.51 -2.14 -2.25
N TYR A 103 3.65 -1.77 -1.65
CA TYR A 103 4.33 -0.50 -1.96
C TYR A 103 4.70 -0.39 -3.44
N ARG A 104 5.25 -1.46 -4.03
CA ARG A 104 5.63 -1.46 -5.45
C ARG A 104 4.41 -1.40 -6.35
N GLN A 105 3.37 -2.13 -5.99
CA GLN A 105 2.11 -2.23 -6.73
C GLN A 105 1.35 -0.91 -6.71
N PHE A 106 1.27 -0.23 -5.56
CA PHE A 106 0.72 1.12 -5.46
C PHE A 106 1.46 2.10 -6.37
N VAL A 107 2.80 2.10 -6.32
CA VAL A 107 3.62 3.00 -7.13
C VAL A 107 3.41 2.73 -8.63
N LEU A 108 3.35 1.46 -9.03
CA LEU A 108 3.07 1.09 -10.41
C LEU A 108 1.67 1.53 -10.85
N TRP A 109 0.66 1.34 -10.01
CA TRP A 109 -0.72 1.74 -10.28
C TRP A 109 -0.86 3.26 -10.45
N GLN A 110 -0.27 4.05 -9.54
CA GLN A 110 -0.44 5.51 -9.51
C GLN A 110 0.49 6.27 -10.46
N HIS A 111 1.69 5.73 -10.71
CA HIS A 111 2.73 6.45 -11.45
C HIS A 111 3.24 5.72 -12.69
N GLY A 112 2.80 4.47 -12.92
CA GLY A 112 3.34 3.64 -13.98
C GLY A 112 4.82 3.32 -13.76
N ARG A 113 5.55 3.14 -14.86
CA ARG A 113 6.98 2.82 -14.85
C ARG A 113 7.81 4.07 -14.53
N LEU A 114 8.53 4.05 -13.41
CA LEU A 114 9.37 5.17 -12.96
C LEU A 114 10.79 5.20 -13.55
N GLY A 115 11.33 4.05 -13.99
CA GLY A 115 12.73 3.92 -14.41
C GLY A 115 13.70 3.64 -13.24
N VAL A 116 14.98 3.41 -13.56
CA VAL A 116 16.00 3.04 -12.56
C VAL A 116 16.34 4.25 -11.68
N GLY A 117 16.49 4.02 -10.37
CA GLY A 117 16.92 5.04 -9.40
C GLY A 117 15.85 6.05 -8.99
N ARG A 118 14.74 6.15 -9.73
CA ARG A 118 13.63 7.05 -9.38
C ARG A 118 12.69 6.39 -8.38
N ARG A 119 12.57 6.99 -7.20
CA ARG A 119 11.64 6.58 -6.15
C ARG A 119 10.66 7.72 -5.87
N VAL A 120 9.44 7.36 -5.53
CA VAL A 120 8.38 8.30 -5.13
C VAL A 120 7.88 7.92 -3.75
N VAL A 121 7.47 8.93 -2.98
CA VAL A 121 6.88 8.72 -1.66
C VAL A 121 5.41 8.35 -1.85
N ILE A 122 4.98 7.30 -1.14
CA ILE A 122 3.58 6.90 -1.05
C ILE A 122 2.92 7.77 0.04
N PRO A 123 1.72 8.34 -0.20
CA PRO A 123 1.03 9.12 0.81
C PRO A 123 0.81 8.36 2.13
N SER A 124 0.91 9.06 3.26
CA SER A 124 0.75 8.51 4.61
C SER A 124 -0.55 7.71 4.76
N CYS A 125 -1.69 8.23 4.30
CA CYS A 125 -2.96 7.50 4.33
C CYS A 125 -2.89 6.11 3.67
N CYS A 126 -2.17 5.99 2.56
CA CYS A 126 -2.00 4.72 1.84
C CYS A 126 -0.95 3.83 2.52
N VAL A 127 0.15 4.41 3.01
CA VAL A 127 1.18 3.67 3.76
C VAL A 127 0.60 3.03 5.01
N TRP A 128 -0.19 3.79 5.78
CA TRP A 128 -0.83 3.28 7.00
C TRP A 128 -1.87 2.22 6.69
N LYS A 129 -2.72 2.41 5.65
CA LYS A 129 -3.64 1.34 5.23
C LYS A 129 -2.90 0.04 4.88
N ILE A 130 -1.76 0.11 4.17
CA ILE A 130 -0.93 -1.07 3.86
C ILE A 130 -0.32 -1.68 5.13
N ARG A 131 0.17 -0.86 6.07
CA ARG A 131 0.76 -1.34 7.33
C ARG A 131 -0.28 -1.97 8.27
N ASP A 132 -1.50 -1.45 8.27
CA ASP A 132 -2.60 -2.02 9.05
C ASP A 132 -3.04 -3.38 8.49
N THR A 133 -3.09 -3.51 7.15
CA THR A 133 -3.40 -4.79 6.50
C THR A 133 -2.29 -5.82 6.67
N PHE A 134 -1.02 -5.40 6.57
CA PHE A 134 0.13 -6.29 6.65
C PHE A 134 1.09 -5.82 7.76
N PRO A 135 0.77 -6.04 9.04
CA PRO A 135 1.50 -5.45 10.15
C PRO A 135 2.90 -6.03 10.33
N ASP A 136 3.81 -5.22 10.86
CA ASP A 136 5.01 -5.72 11.53
C ASP A 136 4.68 -6.01 13.00
N PRO A 137 4.88 -7.22 13.52
CA PRO A 137 4.53 -7.55 14.91
C PRO A 137 5.22 -6.67 15.96
N ARG A 138 6.35 -6.05 15.62
CA ARG A 138 7.10 -5.14 16.50
C ARG A 138 6.85 -3.67 16.17
N GLY A 139 6.06 -3.37 15.15
CA GLY A 139 5.80 -2.01 14.67
C GLY A 139 7.03 -1.31 14.07
N HIS A 140 8.11 -2.04 13.77
CA HIS A 140 9.35 -1.45 13.29
C HIS A 140 9.35 -1.35 11.76
N TYR A 141 9.22 -0.13 11.24
CA TYR A 141 9.27 0.15 9.82
C TYR A 141 10.53 0.98 9.49
N THR A 142 11.25 0.59 8.44
CA THR A 142 12.48 1.28 8.03
C THR A 142 12.24 2.65 7.36
N GLY A 143 11.01 2.91 6.91
CA GLY A 143 10.64 4.14 6.20
C GLY A 143 11.20 4.26 4.78
N PHE A 144 10.97 5.41 4.17
CA PHE A 144 11.38 5.75 2.81
C PHE A 144 12.89 6.04 2.74
N ARG A 145 13.56 5.48 1.74
CA ARG A 145 14.99 5.71 1.48
C ARG A 145 15.16 6.31 0.10
N VAL A 146 15.76 7.49 0.00
CA VAL A 146 15.94 8.19 -1.29
C VAL A 146 16.84 7.38 -2.24
N ARG A 147 17.88 6.72 -1.71
CA ARG A 147 18.80 5.86 -2.46
C ARG A 147 18.53 4.38 -2.17
N ARG A 148 18.77 3.52 -3.17
CA ARG A 148 18.87 2.07 -2.95
C ARG A 148 20.18 1.83 -2.20
N MET A 149 20.16 1.06 -1.10
CA MET A 149 21.41 0.63 -0.49
C MET A 149 22.10 -0.31 -1.46
N GLU A 150 23.37 -0.04 -1.72
CA GLU A 150 24.28 -1.05 -2.26
C GLU A 150 24.42 -2.11 -1.17
N VAL A 151 23.92 -3.32 -1.45
CA VAL A 151 24.14 -4.52 -0.64
C VAL A 151 25.06 -5.40 -1.45
#